data_AF-A0A368H0Z4-F1
#
_entry.id   AF-A0A368H0Z4-F1
#
_cell.length_a   1.000
_cell.length_b   1.000
_cell.length_c   1.000
_cell.angle_alpha   90.00
_cell.angle_beta   90.00
_cell.angle_gamma   90.00
#
_symmetry.space_group_name_H-M   'P 1'
#
loop_
_entity.id
_entity.type
_entity.pdbx_description
1 polymer ?
#
loop_
_entity_poly.entity_id
_entity_poly.type
_entity_poly.pdbx_seq_one_letter_code
_entity_poly.pdbx_strand_id
1 'polypeptide(L)'
;MPFGLSTAPMVFTKLMRPLLAKWRSQGIKIAVYLDDGLIWADYAYSCEEFVRVVRTDLENSGFLLAEEKCTWIPLQKLIWLGHEIDLKHFVLNLTQERRIKARNLATGLLLKRGPTLLDRLKWQGTLASIKEASVEGRGDSGGAKRAAVYGIIL
;
A
#
# COMPACT_ATOMS: atom_id res chain seq x y z
N MET A 1 -12.81 -1.52 -18.26
CA MET A 1 -11.78 -0.82 -19.07
C MET A 1 -10.90 -1.87 -19.73
N PRO A 2 -10.51 -1.74 -21.02
CA PRO A 2 -9.63 -2.71 -21.68
C PRO A 2 -8.22 -2.64 -21.09
N PHE A 3 -7.60 -3.81 -20.88
CA PHE A 3 -6.20 -3.90 -20.45
C PHE A 3 -5.25 -3.39 -21.55
N GLY A 4 -4.15 -2.74 -21.15
CA GLY A 4 -3.12 -2.24 -22.07
C GLY A 4 -3.32 -0.79 -22.55
N LEU A 5 -4.39 -0.11 -22.14
CA LEU A 5 -4.58 1.30 -22.45
C LEU A 5 -3.75 2.18 -21.50
N SER A 6 -2.86 3.00 -22.06
CA SER A 6 -1.96 3.88 -21.28
C SER A 6 -2.69 4.90 -20.41
N THR A 7 -3.93 5.27 -20.75
CA THR A 7 -4.75 6.22 -19.98
C THR A 7 -5.59 5.56 -18.88
N ALA A 8 -5.72 4.23 -18.86
CA ALA A 8 -6.58 3.54 -17.90
C ALA A 8 -6.21 3.85 -16.43
N PRO A 9 -4.93 3.88 -16.00
CA PRO A 9 -4.54 4.26 -14.64
C PRO A 9 -4.99 5.68 -14.25
N MET A 10 -4.88 6.62 -15.20
CA MET A 10 -5.26 8.02 -14.99
C MET A 10 -6.77 8.15 -14.82
N VAL A 11 -7.55 7.46 -15.67
CA VAL A 11 -9.01 7.44 -15.57
C VAL A 11 -9.44 6.82 -14.25
N PHE A 12 -8.87 5.67 -13.86
CA PHE A 12 -9.17 5.01 -12.60
C PHE A 12 -8.94 5.94 -11.40
N THR A 13 -7.79 6.62 -11.37
CA THR A 13 -7.46 7.56 -10.30
C THR A 13 -8.46 8.73 -10.26
N LYS A 14 -8.88 9.25 -11.42
CA LYS A 14 -9.92 10.31 -11.47
C LYS A 14 -11.26 9.85 -10.92
N LEU A 15 -11.67 8.61 -11.19
CA LEU A 15 -12.91 8.03 -10.66
C LEU A 15 -12.84 7.83 -9.14
N MET A 16 -11.68 7.44 -8.60
CA MET A 16 -11.50 7.23 -7.16
C MET A 16 -11.37 8.51 -6.33
N ARG A 17 -10.94 9.63 -6.93
CA ARG A 17 -10.76 10.91 -6.23
C ARG A 17 -11.99 11.39 -5.42
N PRO A 18 -13.22 11.44 -5.96
CA PRO A 18 -14.38 11.88 -5.19
C PRO A 18 -14.69 10.96 -4.01
N LEU A 19 -14.52 9.64 -4.16
CA LEU A 19 -14.70 8.68 -3.08
C LEU A 19 -13.66 8.87 -1.97
N LEU A 20 -12.38 9.00 -2.36
CA LEU A 20 -11.30 9.30 -1.41
C LEU A 20 -11.53 10.62 -0.67
N ALA A 21 -12.04 11.65 -1.35
CA ALA A 21 -12.36 12.92 -0.71
C ALA A 21 -13.50 12.77 0.30
N LYS A 22 -14.56 12.03 -0.05
CA LYS A 22 -15.68 11.71 0.85
C LYS A 22 -15.18 10.98 2.10
N TRP A 23 -14.46 9.87 1.95
CA TRP A 23 -14.00 9.06 3.07
C TRP A 23 -13.08 9.84 4.00
N ARG A 24 -12.13 10.61 3.45
CA ARG A 24 -11.23 11.45 4.25
C ARG A 24 -11.97 12.57 4.98
N SER A 25 -13.01 13.16 4.38
CA SER A 25 -13.84 14.16 5.06
C SER A 25 -14.62 13.59 6.25
N GLN A 26 -14.86 12.27 6.25
CA GLN A 26 -15.49 11.53 7.35
C GLN A 26 -14.48 11.04 8.40
N GLY A 27 -13.19 11.35 8.25
CA GLY A 27 -12.13 10.89 9.14
C GLY A 27 -11.67 9.44 8.91
N ILE A 28 -12.13 8.79 7.83
CA ILE A 28 -11.71 7.44 7.47
C ILE A 28 -10.26 7.50 6.97
N LYS A 29 -9.38 6.76 7.63
CA LYS A 29 -7.96 6.67 7.24
C LYS A 29 -7.84 5.63 6.12
N ILE A 30 -7.65 6.13 4.90
CA ILE A 30 -7.55 5.32 3.69
C ILE A 30 -6.50 5.83 2.70
N ALA A 31 -5.76 4.89 2.14
CA ALA A 31 -4.83 5.06 1.04
C ALA A 31 -5.25 4.12 -0.10
N VAL A 32 -5.19 4.60 -1.35
CA VAL A 32 -5.49 3.79 -2.53
C VAL A 32 -4.40 4.06 -3.56
N TYR A 33 -3.85 3.00 -4.13
CA TYR A 33 -2.90 3.05 -5.22
C TYR A 33 -3.40 2.13 -6.34
N LEU A 34 -3.96 2.74 -7.39
CA LEU A 34 -4.67 1.99 -8.43
C LEU A 34 -5.68 1.03 -7.80
N ASP A 35 -5.63 -0.24 -8.14
CA ASP A 35 -6.51 -1.29 -7.65
C ASP A 35 -6.22 -1.73 -6.20
N ASP A 36 -5.08 -1.36 -5.61
CA ASP A 36 -4.73 -1.75 -4.24
C ASP A 36 -5.16 -0.67 -3.21
N GLY A 37 -6.07 -1.01 -2.31
CA GLY A 37 -6.51 -0.15 -1.20
C GLY A 37 -5.93 -0.56 0.16
N LEU A 38 -5.75 0.40 1.06
CA LEU A 38 -5.37 0.20 2.45
C LEU A 38 -6.23 1.10 3.35
N ILE A 39 -7.05 0.49 4.21
CA ILE A 39 -7.79 1.17 5.27
C ILE A 39 -7.11 0.87 6.60
N TRP A 40 -7.06 1.84 7.52
CA TRP A 40 -6.63 1.55 8.89
C TRP A 40 -7.39 2.34 9.95
N ALA A 41 -7.42 1.82 11.17
CA ALA A 41 -8.03 2.48 12.32
C ALA A 41 -7.32 2.12 13.62
N ASP A 42 -7.54 2.90 14.67
CA ASP A 42 -6.90 2.73 15.98
C ASP A 42 -7.52 1.59 16.81
N TYR A 43 -8.66 1.07 16.36
CA TYR A 43 -9.38 -0.04 16.99
C TYR A 43 -10.03 -0.92 15.92
N ALA A 44 -10.18 -2.22 16.22
CA ALA A 44 -10.76 -3.19 15.29
C ALA A 44 -12.19 -2.83 14.89
N TYR A 45 -13.03 -2.46 15.87
CA TYR A 45 -14.43 -2.08 15.62
C TYR A 45 -14.53 -0.85 14.69
N SER A 46 -13.64 0.14 14.85
CA SER A 46 -13.60 1.30 13.95
C SER A 46 -13.13 0.91 12.55
N CYS A 47 -12.19 -0.04 12.46
CA CYS A 47 -11.71 -0.56 11.18
C CYS A 47 -12.85 -1.26 10.43
N GLU A 48 -13.63 -2.11 11.13
CA GLU A 48 -14.82 -2.77 10.58
C GLU A 48 -15.88 -1.76 10.12
N GLU A 49 -16.11 -0.70 10.89
CA GLU A 49 -17.03 0.37 10.51
C GLU A 49 -16.58 1.10 9.24
N PHE A 50 -15.30 1.49 9.17
CA PHE A 50 -14.71 2.14 8.01
C PHE A 50 -14.84 1.28 6.76
N VAL A 51 -14.56 -0.02 6.90
CA VAL A 51 -14.67 -0.99 5.83
C VAL A 51 -16.09 -1.15 5.34
N ARG A 52 -17.07 -1.22 6.25
CA ARG A 52 -18.47 -1.26 5.88
C ARG A 52 -18.85 -0.05 5.03
N VAL A 53 -18.47 1.16 5.46
CA VAL A 53 -18.75 2.40 4.71
C VAL A 53 -18.09 2.39 3.33
N VAL A 54 -16.79 2.06 3.26
CA VAL A 54 -16.02 2.05 2.01
C VAL A 54 -16.56 1.00 1.04
N ARG A 55 -16.85 -0.21 1.53
CA ARG A 55 -17.41 -1.30 0.72
C ARG A 55 -18.75 -0.93 0.12
N THR A 56 -19.67 -0.44 0.95
CA THR A 56 -21.00 0.01 0.48
C THR A 56 -20.87 1.16 -0.54
N ASP A 57 -19.96 2.11 -0.32
CA ASP A 57 -19.74 3.20 -1.26
C ASP A 57 -19.17 2.73 -2.60
N LEU A 58 -18.25 1.75 -2.59
CA LEU A 58 -17.68 1.16 -3.80
C LEU A 58 -18.74 0.39 -4.61
N GLU A 59 -19.53 -0.45 -3.93
CA GLU A 59 -20.63 -1.20 -4.54
C GLU A 59 -21.68 -0.25 -5.17
N ASN A 60 -22.10 0.78 -4.41
CA ASN A 60 -23.05 1.79 -4.90
C ASN A 60 -22.51 2.62 -6.06
N SER A 61 -21.19 2.76 -6.16
CA SER A 61 -20.52 3.47 -7.26
C SER A 61 -20.30 2.59 -8.50
N GLY A 62 -20.71 1.32 -8.44
CA GLY A 62 -20.59 0.35 -9.53
C GLY A 62 -19.19 -0.27 -9.67
N PHE A 63 -18.34 -0.20 -8.64
CA PHE A 63 -17.08 -0.94 -8.62
C PHE A 63 -17.35 -2.41 -8.31
N LEU A 64 -16.64 -3.28 -9.02
CA LEU A 64 -16.61 -4.72 -8.75
C LEU A 64 -15.42 -5.03 -7.87
N LEU A 65 -15.69 -5.47 -6.64
CA LEU A 65 -14.67 -5.84 -5.67
C LEU A 65 -14.19 -7.26 -5.96
N ALA A 66 -12.87 -7.45 -6.00
CA ALA A 66 -12.27 -8.77 -6.13
C ALA A 66 -12.23 -9.43 -4.75
N GLU A 67 -13.38 -9.92 -4.27
CA GLU A 67 -13.56 -10.47 -2.92
C GLU A 67 -12.50 -11.50 -2.50
N GLU A 68 -12.01 -12.29 -3.46
CA GLU A 68 -10.96 -13.30 -3.23
C GLU A 68 -9.57 -12.70 -2.96
N LYS A 69 -9.35 -11.45 -3.37
CA LYS A 69 -8.10 -10.69 -3.17
C LYS A 69 -8.19 -9.72 -2.00
N CYS A 70 -9.40 -9.25 -1.68
CA CYS A 70 -9.64 -8.34 -0.56
C CYS A 70 -9.55 -9.10 0.78
N THR A 71 -8.95 -8.47 1.78
CA THR A 71 -8.96 -8.97 3.16
C THR A 71 -9.78 -8.03 4.02
N TRP A 72 -11.03 -8.37 4.31
CA TRP A 72 -11.98 -7.54 5.05
C TRP A 72 -11.94 -7.68 6.57
N ILE A 73 -10.97 -8.43 7.08
CA ILE A 73 -10.81 -8.68 8.52
C ILE A 73 -9.70 -7.77 9.04
N PRO A 74 -9.90 -7.06 10.16
CA PRO A 74 -8.86 -6.22 10.75
C PRO A 74 -7.59 -7.02 11.07
N LEU A 75 -6.46 -6.64 10.44
CA LEU A 75 -5.15 -7.26 10.67
C LEU A 75 -4.15 -6.28 11.26
N GLN A 76 -3.21 -6.78 12.07
CA GLN A 76 -2.08 -5.98 12.58
C GLN A 76 -0.81 -6.10 11.73
N LYS A 77 -0.75 -7.10 10.86
CA LYS A 77 0.35 -7.33 9.92
C LYS A 77 -0.23 -7.60 8.54
N LEU A 78 0.23 -6.85 7.55
CA LEU A 78 -0.28 -6.93 6.18
C LEU A 78 0.79 -6.54 5.17
N ILE A 79 0.60 -6.94 3.91
CA ILE A 79 1.53 -6.62 2.83
C ILE A 79 0.84 -5.66 1.86
N TRP A 80 1.36 -4.45 1.70
CA TRP A 80 0.82 -3.46 0.77
C TRP A 80 1.93 -2.85 -0.09
N LEU A 81 1.74 -2.82 -1.41
CA LEU A 81 2.73 -2.34 -2.39
C LEU A 81 4.15 -2.93 -2.24
N GLY A 82 4.22 -4.20 -1.82
CA GLY A 82 5.49 -4.90 -1.60
C GLY A 82 6.22 -4.47 -0.31
N HIS A 83 5.51 -3.90 0.65
CA HIS A 83 5.97 -3.62 2.00
C HIS A 83 5.20 -4.45 3.02
N GLU A 84 5.91 -5.05 3.95
CA GLU A 84 5.36 -5.68 5.15
C GLU A 84 5.13 -4.58 6.19
N ILE A 85 3.87 -4.32 6.53
CA ILE A 85 3.47 -3.29 7.48
C ILE A 85 3.11 -4.00 8.80
N ASP A 86 3.85 -3.71 9.87
CA ASP A 86 3.52 -4.09 11.24
C ASP A 86 2.91 -2.88 11.97
N LEU A 87 1.59 -2.90 12.10
CA LEU A 87 0.81 -1.81 12.69
C LEU A 87 0.88 -1.80 14.23
N LYS A 88 1.35 -2.89 14.86
CA LYS A 88 1.54 -2.96 16.31
C LYS A 88 2.80 -2.21 16.73
N HIS A 89 3.85 -2.34 15.94
CA HIS A 89 5.15 -1.70 16.19
C HIS A 89 5.37 -0.45 15.33
N PHE A 90 4.45 -0.15 14.40
CA PHE A 90 4.58 0.89 13.38
C PHE A 90 5.89 0.79 12.59
N VAL A 91 6.20 -0.44 12.16
CA VAL A 91 7.40 -0.73 11.37
C VAL A 91 6.98 -1.09 9.96
N LEU A 92 7.67 -0.51 8.98
CA LEU A 92 7.48 -0.81 7.57
C LEU A 92 8.75 -1.48 7.05
N ASN A 93 8.61 -2.69 6.54
CA ASN A 93 9.70 -3.51 6.04
C ASN A 93 9.50 -3.80 4.56
N LEU A 94 10.58 -4.07 3.83
CA LEU A 94 10.46 -4.59 2.46
C LEU A 94 10.12 -6.08 2.49
N THR A 95 9.22 -6.53 1.61
CA THR A 95 8.96 -7.96 1.47
C THR A 95 10.21 -8.73 1.04
N GLN A 96 10.31 -9.99 1.46
CA GLN A 96 11.42 -10.86 1.08
C GLN A 96 11.58 -10.95 -0.44
N GLU A 97 10.47 -11.03 -1.19
CA GLU A 97 10.48 -11.10 -2.65
C GLU A 97 11.14 -9.85 -3.28
N ARG A 98 10.80 -8.66 -2.78
CA ARG A 98 11.43 -7.41 -3.24
C ARG A 98 12.91 -7.36 -2.91
N ARG A 99 13.31 -7.80 -1.71
CA ARG A 99 14.72 -7.87 -1.31
C ARG A 99 15.51 -8.80 -2.24
N ILE A 100 14.96 -9.97 -2.56
CA ILE A 100 15.58 -10.93 -3.48
C ILE A 100 15.71 -10.33 -4.88
N LYS A 101 14.64 -9.72 -5.42
CA LYS A 101 14.69 -9.05 -6.74
C LYS A 101 15.75 -7.95 -6.80
N ALA A 102 15.80 -7.09 -5.78
CA ALA A 102 16.80 -6.03 -5.69
C ALA A 102 18.22 -6.59 -5.61
N ARG A 103 18.44 -7.65 -4.80
CA ARG A 103 19.73 -8.33 -4.71
C ARG A 103 20.15 -8.93 -6.05
N ASN A 104 19.24 -9.62 -6.73
CA ASN A 104 19.52 -10.24 -8.03
C ASN A 104 19.89 -9.19 -9.09
N LEU A 105 19.21 -8.04 -9.10
CA LEU A 105 19.54 -6.91 -9.99
C LEU A 105 20.92 -6.33 -9.67
N ALA A 106 21.24 -6.13 -8.38
CA ALA A 106 22.55 -5.64 -7.96
C ALA A 106 23.67 -6.60 -8.37
N THR A 107 23.51 -7.90 -8.08
CA THR A 107 24.49 -8.93 -8.45
C THR A 107 24.66 -9.00 -9.96
N GLY A 108 23.56 -8.97 -10.73
CA GLY A 108 23.61 -8.97 -12.19
C GLY A 108 24.31 -7.74 -12.78
N LEU A 109 24.20 -6.59 -12.14
CA LEU A 109 24.94 -5.38 -12.52
C LEU A 109 26.43 -5.49 -12.24
N LEU A 110 26.80 -6.00 -11.06
CA LEU A 110 28.19 -6.13 -10.63
C LEU A 110 28.97 -7.17 -11.45
N LEU A 111 28.31 -8.24 -11.90
CA LEU A 111 28.93 -9.28 -12.70
C LEU A 111 29.13 -8.90 -14.18
N LYS A 112 28.40 -7.90 -14.69
CA LYS A 112 28.54 -7.42 -16.07
C LYS A 112 29.72 -6.46 -16.18
N ARG A 113 30.67 -6.75 -17.08
CA ARG A 113 31.80 -5.84 -17.40
C ARG A 113 31.37 -4.48 -17.95
N GLY A 114 30.19 -4.41 -18.59
CA GLY A 114 29.61 -3.18 -19.13
C GLY A 114 28.09 -3.19 -19.03
N PRO A 115 27.50 -2.82 -17.88
CA PRO A 115 26.06 -2.79 -17.73
C PRO A 115 25.44 -1.69 -18.60
N THR A 116 24.35 -2.04 -19.29
CA THR A 116 23.64 -1.13 -20.20
C THR A 116 23.01 0.04 -19.43
N LEU A 117 22.68 1.13 -20.12
CA LEU A 117 21.93 2.25 -19.53
C LEU A 117 20.61 1.75 -18.91
N LEU A 118 19.91 0.83 -19.59
CA LEU A 118 18.67 0.25 -19.09
C LEU A 118 18.88 -0.54 -17.78
N ASP A 119 19.95 -1.31 -17.67
CA ASP A 119 20.26 -2.04 -16.43
C ASP A 119 20.50 -1.07 -15.25
N ARG A 120 21.21 0.04 -15.51
CA ARG A 120 21.48 1.08 -14.50
C ARG A 120 20.20 1.82 -14.11
N LEU A 121 19.35 2.17 -15.07
CA LEU A 121 18.06 2.83 -14.81
C LEU A 121 17.11 1.93 -14.01
N LYS A 122 17.05 0.62 -14.32
CA LYS A 122 16.28 -0.36 -13.54
C LYS A 122 16.73 -0.41 -12.08
N TRP A 123 18.04 -0.40 -11.85
CA TRP A 123 18.60 -0.38 -10.50
C TRP A 123 18.32 0.92 -9.76
N GLN A 124 18.50 2.06 -10.42
CA GLN A 124 18.17 3.36 -9.84
C GLN A 124 16.69 3.46 -9.45
N GLY A 125 15.78 2.98 -10.30
CA GLY A 125 14.34 2.92 -9.98
C GLY A 125 14.04 1.99 -8.80
N THR A 126 14.71 0.83 -8.74
CA THR A 126 14.57 -0.11 -7.63
C THR A 126 15.04 0.51 -6.31
N LEU A 127 16.19 1.21 -6.32
CA LEU A 127 16.71 1.91 -5.14
C LEU A 127 15.79 3.03 -4.67
N ALA A 128 15.24 3.82 -5.59
CA ALA A 128 14.31 4.90 -5.24
C ALA A 128 13.09 4.35 -4.49
N SER A 129 12.53 3.23 -4.95
CA SER A 129 11.38 2.61 -4.28
C SER A 129 11.72 1.93 -2.93
N ILE A 130 12.99 1.62 -2.67
CA ILE A 130 13.44 0.96 -1.43
C ILE A 130 13.79 1.98 -0.34
N LYS A 131 14.36 3.12 -0.72
CA LYS A 131 14.91 4.11 0.21
C LYS A 131 13.85 4.70 1.17
N GLU A 132 12.59 4.76 0.75
CA GLU A 132 11.49 5.27 1.58
C GLU A 132 11.02 4.30 2.66
N ALA A 133 11.42 3.03 2.60
CA ALA A 133 10.94 2.01 3.54
C ALA A 133 11.59 2.07 4.93
N SER A 134 12.75 2.72 5.08
CA SER A 134 13.52 2.75 6.34
C SER A 134 13.19 3.93 7.24
N VAL A 135 11.90 4.30 7.37
CA VAL A 135 11.47 5.25 8.40
C VAL A 135 11.36 4.50 9.71
N GLU A 136 12.48 4.39 10.40
CA GLU A 136 12.54 3.93 11.79
C GLU A 136 11.84 5.00 12.65
N GLY A 137 10.73 4.61 13.29
CA GLY A 137 9.86 5.52 14.02
C GLY A 137 10.65 6.31 15.08
N ARG A 138 10.66 7.64 14.95
CA ARG A 138 11.02 8.53 16.06
C ARG A 138 10.07 8.24 17.21
N GLY A 139 10.59 7.61 18.25
CA GLY A 139 9.91 7.49 19.53
C GLY A 139 9.70 8.88 20.10
N ASP A 140 8.45 9.35 20.07
CA ASP A 140 8.04 10.47 20.90
C ASP A 140 7.51 9.92 22.22
N SER A 141 8.26 10.23 23.27
CA SER A 141 7.98 9.90 24.67
C SER A 141 6.95 10.88 25.21
N GLY A 142 5.68 10.49 25.21
CA GLY A 142 4.59 11.21 25.88
C GLY A 142 3.40 10.29 26.02
N GLY A 143 3.03 9.95 27.26
CA GLY A 143 2.05 8.93 27.58
C GLY A 143 0.68 9.14 26.91
N ALA A 144 0.33 8.24 25.99
CA ALA A 144 -1.04 8.00 25.58
C ALA A 144 -1.14 6.58 25.01
N LYS A 145 -2.15 5.84 25.46
CA LYS A 145 -2.53 4.47 25.09
C LYS A 145 -2.16 4.16 23.62
N ARG A 146 -1.19 3.26 23.40
CA ARG A 146 -0.88 2.74 22.06
C ARG A 146 -2.06 1.90 21.59
N ALA A 147 -3.03 2.55 20.97
CA ALA A 147 -4.18 1.93 20.37
C ALA A 147 -3.70 0.93 19.30
N ALA A 148 -4.27 -0.27 19.31
CA ALA A 148 -3.88 -1.32 18.37
C ALA A 148 -4.36 -0.90 16.99
N VAL A 149 -3.45 -0.51 16.10
CA VAL A 149 -3.85 -0.16 14.73
C VAL A 149 -4.14 -1.43 13.95
N TYR A 150 -5.29 -1.43 13.29
CA TYR A 150 -5.72 -2.50 12.39
C TYR A 150 -5.81 -1.96 10.98
N GLY A 151 -5.49 -2.80 10.01
CA GLY A 151 -5.60 -2.47 8.60
C GLY A 151 -6.22 -3.57 7.76
N ILE A 152 -6.76 -3.16 6.61
CA ILE A 152 -7.46 -4.00 5.64
C ILE A 152 -6.97 -3.64 4.24
N ILE A 153 -6.73 -4.66 3.42
CA ILE A 153 -6.33 -4.51 2.02
C ILE A 153 -7.54 -4.76 1.14
N LEU A 154 -7.81 -3.82 0.24
CA LEU A 154 -8.83 -3.91 -0.80
C LEU A 154 -8.15 -4.29 -2.12
#